data_AF-A0A520XH79-F1
#
_entry.id   AF-A0A520XH79-F1
#
_cell.length_a   1.000
_cell.length_b   1.000
_cell.length_c   1.000
_cell.angle_alpha   90.00
_cell.angle_beta   90.00
_cell.angle_gamma   90.00
#
_symmetry.space_group_name_H-M   'P 1'
#
loop_
_entity.id
_entity.type
_entity.pdbx_description
1 polymer ?
#
loop_
_entity_poly.entity_id
_entity_poly.type
_entity_poly.pdbx_seq_one_letter_code
_entity_poly.pdbx_strand_id
1 'polypeptide(L)'
;MTESEFINILKTGDFKERFNAVSTADTSYLIHALNDKDENVRYKVASRISAKNLTPLINDPYKEVRLIVAKRIDAKELPKMLNDKSFWVRHAVAERIDESFLPSLMSDKEPIVRIKVAERIDPKYLKDMIKDDEALVRKAVSRRIPEEYLSLMKDDNSESVRNIVAERTSKL
;
A
#
# COMPACT_ATOMS: atom_id res chain seq x y z
N MET A 1 -31.34 -9.84 6.11
CA MET A 1 -31.18 -11.31 6.17
C MET A 1 -30.61 -11.68 7.53
N THR A 2 -31.03 -12.81 8.08
CA THR A 2 -30.45 -13.38 9.30
C THR A 2 -29.07 -13.97 9.01
N GLU A 3 -28.27 -14.23 10.05
CA GLU A 3 -26.97 -14.91 9.90
C GLU A 3 -27.12 -16.32 9.31
N SER A 4 -28.14 -17.07 9.74
CA SER A 4 -28.44 -18.40 9.21
C SER A 4 -28.80 -18.39 7.73
N GLU A 5 -29.62 -17.43 7.30
CA GLU A 5 -29.93 -17.21 5.87
C GLU A 5 -28.66 -16.90 5.07
N PHE A 6 -27.81 -16.01 5.58
CA PHE A 6 -26.55 -15.64 4.93
C PHE A 6 -25.63 -16.87 4.77
N ILE A 7 -25.42 -17.65 5.83
CA ILE A 7 -24.60 -18.87 5.78
C ILE A 7 -25.19 -19.89 4.81
N ASN A 8 -26.52 -20.03 4.76
CA ASN A 8 -27.17 -20.92 3.80
C ASN A 8 -26.90 -20.49 2.36
N ILE A 9 -27.04 -19.19 2.04
CA ILE A 9 -26.72 -18.63 0.72
C ILE A 9 -25.26 -18.90 0.35
N LEU A 10 -24.30 -18.75 1.29
CA LEU A 10 -22.89 -19.04 1.01
C LEU A 10 -22.65 -20.51 0.61
N LYS A 11 -23.46 -21.44 1.13
CA LYS A 11 -23.31 -22.89 0.86
C LYS A 11 -23.99 -23.31 -0.43
N THR A 12 -25.22 -22.84 -0.67
CA THR A 12 -26.09 -23.37 -1.74
C THR A 12 -26.26 -22.40 -2.90
N GLY A 13 -26.03 -21.10 -2.67
CA GLY A 13 -26.32 -20.08 -3.65
C GLY A 13 -25.34 -20.03 -4.81
N ASP A 14 -25.84 -19.58 -5.96
CA ASP A 14 -25.01 -19.29 -7.12
C ASP A 14 -24.08 -18.08 -6.89
N PHE A 15 -23.25 -17.76 -7.87
CA PHE A 15 -22.35 -16.59 -7.76
C PHE A 15 -23.10 -15.29 -7.44
N LYS A 16 -24.21 -15.02 -8.13
CA LYS A 16 -24.96 -13.77 -8.01
C LYS A 16 -25.61 -13.66 -6.64
N GLU A 17 -26.19 -14.75 -6.14
CA GLU A 17 -26.79 -14.82 -4.80
C GLU A 17 -25.75 -14.58 -3.71
N ARG A 18 -24.59 -15.27 -3.77
CA ARG A 18 -23.50 -15.07 -2.80
C ARG A 18 -22.94 -13.65 -2.86
N PHE A 19 -22.71 -13.11 -4.06
CA PHE A 19 -22.22 -11.75 -4.25
C PHE A 19 -23.20 -10.70 -3.70
N ASN A 20 -24.50 -10.86 -3.96
CA ASN A 20 -25.54 -9.98 -3.43
C ASN A 20 -25.62 -10.07 -1.89
N ALA A 21 -25.50 -11.27 -1.35
CA ALA A 21 -25.48 -11.49 0.10
C ALA A 21 -24.29 -10.77 0.75
N VAL A 22 -23.05 -10.96 0.26
CA VAL A 22 -21.88 -10.26 0.82
C VAL A 22 -21.87 -8.75 0.54
N SER A 23 -22.71 -8.27 -0.38
CA SER A 23 -22.86 -6.83 -0.67
C SER A 23 -23.81 -6.12 0.28
N THR A 24 -24.78 -6.83 0.86
CA THR A 24 -25.89 -6.25 1.62
C THR A 24 -25.95 -6.71 3.08
N ALA A 25 -25.37 -7.87 3.40
CA ALA A 25 -25.36 -8.42 4.75
C ALA A 25 -24.65 -7.48 5.76
N ASP A 26 -25.00 -7.64 7.04
CA ASP A 26 -24.27 -7.02 8.14
C ASP A 26 -22.78 -7.40 8.08
N THR A 27 -21.91 -6.43 8.35
CA THR A 27 -20.46 -6.63 8.24
C THR A 27 -19.92 -7.70 9.20
N SER A 28 -20.61 -7.97 10.31
CA SER A 28 -20.26 -9.02 11.27
C SER A 28 -20.36 -10.43 10.66
N TYR A 29 -21.26 -10.64 9.70
CA TYR A 29 -21.44 -11.96 9.06
C TYR A 29 -20.37 -12.27 8.01
N LEU A 30 -19.67 -11.24 7.49
CA LEU A 30 -18.71 -11.40 6.39
C LEU A 30 -17.52 -12.31 6.74
N ILE A 31 -17.28 -12.59 8.02
CA ILE A 31 -16.29 -13.58 8.45
C ILE A 31 -16.54 -14.96 7.83
N HIS A 32 -17.80 -15.33 7.58
CA HIS A 32 -18.16 -16.63 7.00
C HIS A 32 -17.85 -16.72 5.51
N ALA A 33 -17.64 -15.58 4.83
CA ALA A 33 -17.39 -15.50 3.39
C ALA A 33 -15.90 -15.28 3.03
N LEU A 34 -14.99 -15.28 4.02
CA LEU A 34 -13.56 -15.05 3.80
C LEU A 34 -12.92 -16.04 2.83
N ASN A 35 -13.44 -17.27 2.77
CA ASN A 35 -12.95 -18.34 1.91
C ASN A 35 -13.92 -18.65 0.75
N ASP A 36 -14.78 -17.71 0.34
CA ASP A 36 -15.63 -17.95 -0.83
C ASP A 36 -14.77 -18.34 -2.03
N LYS A 37 -15.23 -19.31 -2.82
CA LYS A 37 -14.51 -19.81 -3.98
C LYS A 37 -14.25 -18.73 -5.04
N ASP A 38 -15.10 -17.72 -5.12
CA ASP A 38 -15.02 -16.66 -6.13
C ASP A 38 -14.24 -15.44 -5.63
N GLU A 39 -13.25 -14.98 -6.40
CA GLU A 39 -12.44 -13.83 -6.03
C GLU A 39 -13.22 -12.52 -5.95
N ASN A 40 -14.29 -12.34 -6.71
CA ASN A 40 -15.10 -11.11 -6.67
C ASN A 40 -15.93 -11.07 -5.38
N VAL A 41 -16.36 -12.23 -4.88
CA VAL A 41 -17.00 -12.34 -3.57
C VAL A 41 -15.98 -12.01 -2.47
N ARG A 42 -14.77 -12.61 -2.51
CA ARG A 42 -13.72 -12.29 -1.52
C ARG A 42 -13.24 -10.83 -1.61
N TYR A 43 -13.17 -10.24 -2.80
CA TYR A 43 -12.92 -8.82 -3.00
C TYR A 43 -14.00 -7.96 -2.34
N LYS A 44 -15.28 -8.31 -2.54
CA LYS A 44 -16.40 -7.61 -1.90
C LYS A 44 -16.34 -7.73 -0.37
N VAL A 45 -16.03 -8.91 0.15
CA VAL A 45 -15.78 -9.14 1.58
C VAL A 45 -14.63 -8.25 2.07
N ALA A 46 -13.47 -8.28 1.40
CA ALA A 46 -12.30 -7.46 1.72
C ALA A 46 -12.59 -5.96 1.71
N SER A 47 -13.55 -5.50 0.90
CA SER A 47 -13.94 -4.09 0.82
C SER A 47 -14.86 -3.62 1.95
N ARG A 48 -15.57 -4.55 2.60
CA ARG A 48 -16.62 -4.24 3.59
C ARG A 48 -16.30 -4.70 5.01
N ILE A 49 -15.63 -5.84 5.17
CA ILE A 49 -15.36 -6.43 6.48
C ILE A 49 -14.56 -5.45 7.36
N SER A 50 -14.77 -5.51 8.67
CA SER A 50 -14.02 -4.71 9.64
C SER A 50 -12.51 -4.92 9.48
N ALA A 51 -11.72 -3.85 9.61
CA ALA A 51 -10.27 -3.88 9.39
C ALA A 51 -9.55 -4.92 10.28
N LYS A 52 -10.05 -5.16 11.50
CA LYS A 52 -9.52 -6.17 12.44
C LYS A 52 -9.63 -7.61 11.94
N ASN A 53 -10.51 -7.87 10.96
CA ASN A 53 -10.77 -9.20 10.41
C ASN A 53 -10.18 -9.39 9.00
N LEU A 54 -9.32 -8.47 8.53
CA LEU A 54 -8.72 -8.57 7.19
C LEU A 54 -7.50 -9.49 7.13
N THR A 55 -6.86 -9.80 8.26
CA THR A 55 -5.65 -10.63 8.31
C THR A 55 -5.74 -11.96 7.56
N PRO A 56 -6.87 -12.69 7.53
CA PRO A 56 -6.99 -13.93 6.75
C PRO A 56 -6.81 -13.75 5.23
N LEU A 57 -7.02 -12.54 4.69
CA LEU A 57 -6.96 -12.25 3.26
C LEU A 57 -5.60 -11.70 2.81
N ILE A 58 -4.61 -11.56 3.69
CA ILE A 58 -3.28 -11.01 3.34
C ILE A 58 -2.57 -11.86 2.29
N ASN A 59 -2.89 -13.15 2.20
CA ASN A 59 -2.30 -14.11 1.27
C ASN A 59 -3.30 -14.55 0.18
N ASP A 60 -4.38 -13.79 -0.06
CA ASP A 60 -5.34 -14.13 -1.10
C ASP A 60 -4.62 -14.31 -2.46
N PRO A 61 -4.92 -15.36 -3.25
CA PRO A 61 -4.24 -15.60 -4.51
C PRO A 61 -4.32 -14.39 -5.48
N TYR A 62 -5.39 -13.61 -5.41
CA TYR A 62 -5.67 -12.48 -6.30
C TYR A 62 -5.13 -11.16 -5.75
N LYS A 63 -4.40 -10.43 -6.58
CA LYS A 63 -3.72 -9.19 -6.18
C LYS A 63 -4.70 -8.08 -5.83
N GLU A 64 -5.88 -8.07 -6.45
CA GLU A 64 -6.95 -7.10 -6.23
C GLU A 64 -7.49 -7.19 -4.80
N VAL A 65 -7.66 -8.42 -4.28
CA VAL A 65 -8.05 -8.65 -2.89
C VAL A 65 -6.97 -8.17 -1.94
N ARG A 66 -5.71 -8.60 -2.15
CA ARG A 66 -4.56 -8.18 -1.32
C ARG A 66 -4.34 -6.67 -1.34
N LEU A 67 -4.59 -6.00 -2.46
CA LEU A 67 -4.52 -4.55 -2.57
C LEU A 67 -5.55 -3.86 -1.68
N ILE A 68 -6.80 -4.34 -1.67
CA ILE A 68 -7.82 -3.83 -0.75
C ILE A 68 -7.45 -4.10 0.71
N VAL A 69 -6.88 -5.27 1.00
CA VAL A 69 -6.35 -5.59 2.33
C VAL A 69 -5.29 -4.59 2.75
N ALA A 70 -4.25 -4.36 1.93
CA ALA A 70 -3.19 -3.39 2.24
C ALA A 70 -3.71 -1.96 2.41
N LYS A 71 -4.80 -1.58 1.75
CA LYS A 71 -5.44 -0.26 1.91
C LYS A 71 -6.25 -0.10 3.20
N ARG A 72 -6.73 -1.20 3.80
CA ARG A 72 -7.71 -1.15 4.89
C ARG A 72 -7.26 -1.82 6.19
N ILE A 73 -6.36 -2.80 6.14
CA ILE A 73 -5.91 -3.54 7.31
C ILE A 73 -5.32 -2.60 8.36
N ASP A 74 -5.40 -2.99 9.62
CA ASP A 74 -4.71 -2.32 10.71
C ASP A 74 -3.23 -2.10 10.35
N ALA A 75 -2.73 -0.88 10.53
CA ALA A 75 -1.37 -0.52 10.11
C ALA A 75 -0.29 -1.40 10.76
N LYS A 76 -0.56 -1.93 11.96
CA LYS A 76 0.37 -2.85 12.66
C LYS A 76 0.56 -4.19 11.93
N GLU A 77 -0.36 -4.56 11.04
CA GLU A 77 -0.31 -5.80 10.27
C GLU A 77 0.37 -5.62 8.91
N LEU A 78 0.53 -4.38 8.43
CA LEU A 78 1.17 -4.08 7.15
C LEU A 78 2.59 -4.64 6.96
N PRO A 79 3.43 -4.78 8.01
CA PRO A 79 4.72 -5.45 7.87
C PRO A 79 4.63 -6.86 7.25
N LYS A 80 3.50 -7.57 7.45
CA LYS A 80 3.26 -8.90 6.85
C LYS A 80 3.11 -8.87 5.33
N MET A 81 2.89 -7.69 4.74
CA MET A 81 2.64 -7.49 3.31
C MET A 81 3.79 -6.76 2.58
N LEU A 82 4.90 -6.46 3.27
CA LEU A 82 6.05 -5.75 2.72
C LEU A 82 6.62 -6.40 1.45
N ASN A 83 6.63 -7.73 1.41
CA ASN A 83 7.21 -8.52 0.32
C ASN A 83 6.17 -9.02 -0.68
N ASP A 84 5.00 -8.36 -0.80
CA ASP A 84 3.98 -8.78 -1.77
C ASP A 84 4.55 -8.83 -3.19
N LYS A 85 4.18 -9.87 -3.94
CA LYS A 85 4.58 -10.04 -5.35
C LYS A 85 4.15 -8.87 -6.25
N SER A 86 3.05 -8.18 -5.91
CA SER A 86 2.51 -7.06 -6.67
C SER A 86 3.04 -5.73 -6.12
N PHE A 87 3.67 -4.93 -6.98
CA PHE A 87 4.13 -3.60 -6.59
C PHE A 87 2.99 -2.65 -6.22
N TRP A 88 1.78 -2.86 -6.74
CA TRP A 88 0.61 -2.08 -6.32
C TRP A 88 0.28 -2.30 -4.85
N VAL A 89 0.48 -3.53 -4.36
CA VAL A 89 0.29 -3.85 -2.94
C VAL A 89 1.43 -3.26 -2.12
N ARG A 90 2.68 -3.43 -2.54
CA ARG A 90 3.84 -2.82 -1.85
C ARG A 90 3.78 -1.29 -1.81
N HIS A 91 3.27 -0.65 -2.86
CA HIS A 91 2.97 0.78 -2.87
C HIS A 91 1.91 1.15 -1.82
N ALA A 92 0.78 0.42 -1.78
CA ALA A 92 -0.25 0.65 -0.76
C ALA A 92 0.26 0.40 0.67
N VAL A 93 1.20 -0.53 0.85
CA VAL A 93 1.93 -0.71 2.10
C VAL A 93 2.78 0.52 2.41
N ALA A 94 3.61 0.98 1.46
CA ALA A 94 4.44 2.19 1.61
C ALA A 94 3.63 3.46 1.90
N GLU A 95 2.36 3.53 1.48
CA GLU A 95 1.46 4.65 1.79
C GLU A 95 1.04 4.72 3.26
N ARG A 96 0.98 3.58 3.96
CA ARG A 96 0.31 3.48 5.27
C ARG A 96 1.16 2.89 6.39
N ILE A 97 2.21 2.15 6.05
CA ILE A 97 3.05 1.49 7.05
C ILE A 97 3.70 2.53 7.96
N ASP A 98 3.93 2.13 9.21
CA ASP A 98 4.71 2.93 10.16
C ASP A 98 6.08 3.27 9.55
N GLU A 99 6.51 4.52 9.75
CA GLU A 99 7.70 5.06 9.10
C GLU A 99 8.98 4.29 9.47
N SER A 100 9.01 3.63 10.63
CA SER A 100 10.13 2.79 11.05
C SER A 100 10.39 1.60 10.12
N PHE A 101 9.40 1.16 9.34
CA PHE A 101 9.56 0.08 8.36
C PHE A 101 9.90 0.55 6.94
N LEU A 102 9.71 1.84 6.62
CA LEU A 102 9.98 2.38 5.29
C LEU A 102 11.42 2.15 4.78
N PRO A 103 12.48 2.11 5.63
CA PRO A 103 13.81 1.74 5.18
C PRO A 103 13.88 0.40 4.42
N SER A 104 13.00 -0.55 4.75
CA SER A 104 12.94 -1.86 4.09
C SER A 104 12.48 -1.79 2.62
N LEU A 105 11.88 -0.67 2.20
CA LEU A 105 11.37 -0.45 0.85
C LEU A 105 12.21 0.54 0.02
N MET A 106 13.31 1.06 0.57
CA MET A 106 14.19 2.01 -0.14
C MET A 106 14.81 1.42 -1.40
N SER A 107 14.98 0.10 -1.45
CA SER A 107 15.52 -0.63 -2.62
C SER A 107 14.44 -1.44 -3.35
N ASP A 108 13.16 -1.08 -3.21
CA ASP A 108 12.09 -1.73 -3.97
C ASP A 108 12.40 -1.65 -5.46
N LYS A 109 12.13 -2.73 -6.20
CA LYS A 109 12.40 -2.80 -7.65
C LYS A 109 11.63 -1.73 -8.43
N GLU A 110 10.43 -1.39 -7.99
CA GLU A 110 9.57 -0.45 -8.69
C GLU A 110 9.77 0.98 -8.21
N PRO A 111 10.13 1.92 -9.11
CA PRO A 111 10.38 3.30 -8.70
C PRO A 111 9.18 3.98 -8.06
N ILE A 112 7.94 3.62 -8.42
CA ILE A 112 6.74 4.20 -7.80
C ILE A 112 6.68 3.91 -6.29
N VAL A 113 7.16 2.74 -5.85
CA VAL A 113 7.26 2.39 -4.42
C VAL A 113 8.36 3.23 -3.77
N ARG A 114 9.53 3.34 -4.40
CA ARG A 114 10.64 4.16 -3.89
C ARG A 114 10.32 5.65 -3.83
N ILE A 115 9.52 6.19 -4.77
CA ILE A 115 8.97 7.55 -4.71
C ILE A 115 8.12 7.69 -3.45
N LYS A 116 7.18 6.77 -3.21
CA LYS A 116 6.33 6.80 -2.02
C LYS A 116 7.13 6.71 -0.72
N VAL A 117 8.20 5.91 -0.71
CA VAL A 117 9.16 5.84 0.39
C VAL A 117 9.83 7.21 0.60
N ALA A 118 10.43 7.80 -0.43
CA ALA A 118 11.09 9.11 -0.34
C ALA A 118 10.13 10.24 0.09
N GLU A 119 8.84 10.14 -0.21
CA GLU A 119 7.81 11.08 0.23
C GLU A 119 7.46 10.98 1.72
N ARG A 120 7.68 9.83 2.37
CA ARG A 120 7.27 9.58 3.76
C ARG A 120 8.40 9.30 4.74
N ILE A 121 9.46 8.64 4.30
CA ILE A 121 10.54 8.17 5.18
C ILE A 121 11.13 9.31 6.01
N ASP A 122 11.59 8.98 7.22
CA ASP A 122 12.33 9.90 8.08
C ASP A 122 13.46 10.54 7.26
N PRO A 123 13.53 11.89 7.20
CA PRO A 123 14.49 12.62 6.37
C PRO A 123 15.95 12.19 6.54
N LYS A 124 16.34 11.63 7.71
CA LYS A 124 17.72 11.16 7.93
C LYS A 124 18.18 10.07 6.96
N TYR A 125 17.25 9.32 6.38
CA TYR A 125 17.53 8.26 5.40
C TYR A 125 17.58 8.76 3.95
N LEU A 126 17.11 9.99 3.67
CA LEU A 126 16.99 10.50 2.30
C LEU A 126 18.34 10.65 1.59
N LYS A 127 19.43 10.87 2.35
CA LYS A 127 20.79 10.92 1.81
C LYS A 127 21.20 9.62 1.09
N ASP A 128 20.65 8.48 1.51
CA ASP A 128 20.96 7.18 0.93
C ASP A 128 20.19 6.93 -0.38
N MET A 129 19.25 7.81 -0.74
CA MET A 129 18.43 7.74 -1.96
C MET A 129 18.81 8.77 -3.02
N ILE A 130 19.82 9.63 -2.76
CA ILE A 130 20.21 10.71 -3.70
C ILE A 130 20.78 10.21 -5.03
N LYS A 131 21.24 8.95 -5.07
CA LYS A 131 21.79 8.31 -6.27
C LYS A 131 20.83 7.30 -6.89
N ASP A 132 19.53 7.34 -6.53
CA ASP A 132 18.54 6.47 -7.17
C ASP A 132 18.58 6.65 -8.69
N ASP A 133 18.53 5.55 -9.44
CA ASP A 133 18.61 5.59 -10.90
C ASP A 133 17.42 6.37 -11.51
N GLU A 134 16.25 6.34 -10.85
CA GLU A 134 15.05 7.03 -11.31
C GLU A 134 15.03 8.50 -10.88
N ALA A 135 14.97 9.40 -11.87
CA ALA A 135 14.94 10.84 -11.65
C ALA A 135 13.73 11.29 -10.81
N LEU A 136 12.58 10.63 -10.93
CA LEU A 136 11.41 10.93 -10.11
C LEU A 136 11.60 10.57 -8.62
N VAL A 137 12.38 9.53 -8.30
CA VAL A 137 12.75 9.24 -6.92
C VAL A 137 13.66 10.34 -6.38
N ARG A 138 14.72 10.69 -7.13
CA ARG A 138 15.62 11.79 -6.75
C ARG A 138 14.89 13.13 -6.59
N LYS A 139 13.86 13.37 -7.42
CA LYS A 139 12.97 14.54 -7.28
C LYS A 139 12.14 14.50 -5.99
N ALA A 140 11.65 13.35 -5.58
CA ALA A 140 10.98 13.21 -4.27
C ALA A 140 11.96 13.44 -3.12
N VAL A 141 13.18 12.91 -3.23
CA VAL A 141 14.28 13.12 -2.26
C VAL A 141 14.62 14.60 -2.12
N SER A 142 14.86 15.32 -3.22
CA SER A 142 15.30 16.71 -3.20
C SER A 142 14.28 17.67 -2.54
N ARG A 143 13.00 17.30 -2.49
CA ARG A 143 11.96 18.07 -1.79
C ARG A 143 12.06 18.02 -0.27
N ARG A 144 12.62 16.94 0.29
CA ARG A 144 12.56 16.66 1.74
C ARG A 144 13.93 16.44 2.39
N ILE A 145 14.99 16.23 1.60
CA ILE A 145 16.33 15.94 2.13
C ILE A 145 16.80 17.06 3.08
N PRO A 146 17.44 16.74 4.22
CA PRO A 146 18.01 17.76 5.09
C PRO A 146 18.95 18.71 4.35
N GLU A 147 18.96 19.98 4.75
CA GLU A 147 19.67 21.06 4.07
C GLU A 147 21.18 20.81 3.95
N GLU A 148 21.78 20.20 4.97
CA GLU A 148 23.20 19.81 5.00
C GLU A 148 23.62 18.88 3.83
N TYR A 149 22.68 18.13 3.24
CA TYR A 149 22.94 17.25 2.10
C TYR A 149 22.45 17.82 0.76
N LEU A 150 21.77 18.97 0.75
CA LEU A 150 21.12 19.50 -0.46
C LEU A 150 22.12 19.80 -1.58
N SER A 151 23.32 20.28 -1.21
CA SER A 151 24.41 20.59 -2.15
C SER A 151 24.92 19.36 -2.91
N LEU A 152 24.71 18.15 -2.40
CA LEU A 152 25.09 16.90 -3.07
C LEU A 152 24.25 16.62 -4.33
N MET A 153 23.11 17.30 -4.48
CA MET A 153 22.18 17.12 -5.61
C MET A 153 22.20 18.30 -6.61
N LYS A 154 23.09 19.29 -6.44
CA LYS A 154 23.12 20.51 -7.27
C LYS A 154 23.39 20.23 -8.75
N ASP A 155 24.20 19.19 -9.03
CA ASP A 155 24.62 18.78 -10.36
C ASP A 155 23.84 17.55 -10.86
N ASP A 156 22.65 17.29 -10.29
CA ASP A 156 21.80 16.17 -10.74
C ASP A 156 21.51 16.28 -12.25
N ASN A 157 21.52 15.15 -12.96
CA ASN A 157 21.25 15.12 -14.39
C ASN A 157 19.84 15.65 -14.75
N SER A 158 18.87 15.49 -13.85
CA SER A 158 17.49 15.96 -14.04
C SER A 158 17.36 17.45 -13.73
N GLU A 159 16.98 18.24 -14.72
CA GLU A 159 16.69 19.67 -14.54
C GLU A 159 15.64 19.91 -13.45
N SER A 160 14.60 19.06 -13.39
CA SER A 160 13.56 19.18 -12.37
C SER A 160 14.06 18.97 -10.95
N VAL A 161 15.13 18.18 -10.77
CA VAL A 161 15.80 18.02 -9.46
C VAL A 161 16.63 19.26 -9.16
N ARG A 162 17.45 19.72 -10.11
CA ARG A 162 18.28 20.94 -9.96
C ARG A 162 17.43 22.17 -9.63
N ASN A 163 16.26 22.31 -10.25
CA ASN A 163 15.35 23.43 -10.00
C ASN A 163 14.84 23.42 -8.54
N ILE A 164 14.48 22.25 -8.00
CA ILE A 164 14.06 22.13 -6.58
C ILE A 164 15.22 22.43 -5.64
N VAL A 165 16.43 21.94 -5.96
CA VAL A 165 17.64 22.21 -5.18
C VAL A 165 17.94 23.71 -5.15
N ALA A 166 17.92 24.38 -6.30
CA ALA A 166 18.14 25.82 -6.40
C ALA A 166 17.08 26.62 -5.63
N GLU A 167 15.79 26.25 -5.77
CA GLU A 167 14.70 26.89 -5.04
C GLU A 167 14.89 26.76 -3.52
N ARG A 168 15.20 25.56 -3.02
CA ARG A 168 15.40 25.33 -1.59
C ARG A 168 16.65 26.04 -1.06
N THR A 169 17.73 26.06 -1.83
CA THR A 169 18.97 26.77 -1.43
C THR A 169 18.77 28.27 -1.35
N SER A 170 17.93 28.86 -2.21
CA SER A 170 17.65 30.31 -2.18
C SER A 170 16.85 30.79 -0.97
N LYS A 171 16.28 29.86 -0.18
CA LYS A 171 15.46 30.15 1.01
C LYS A 171 16.25 29.98 2.32
N LEU A 172 17.53 29.62 2.24
CA LEU A 172 18.47 29.51 3.37
C LEU A 172 19.19 30.84 3.60
#